data_AF-A0A935CPF4-F1
#
_entry.id   AF-A0A935CPF4-F1
#
_cell.length_a   1.000
_cell.length_b   1.000
_cell.length_c   1.000
_cell.angle_alpha   90.00
_cell.angle_beta   90.00
_cell.angle_gamma   90.00
#
_symmetry.space_group_name_H-M   'P 1'
#
loop_
_entity.id
_entity.type
_entity.pdbx_description
1 polymer ?
#
loop_
_entity_poly.entity_id
_entity_poly.type
_entity_poly.pdbx_seq_one_letter_code
_entity_poly.pdbx_strand_id
1 'polypeptide(L)'
;MDLRSYEDNEGFIPYLVPDRRAHRAEKGQREARPPQRLPVVIPETAVMISDENEMVMTFGAGASEETLLQTALGGFYRDHVITDVLARVKGGKEANVYCCQAHPGTGLSLIAAKIYRPQAHRTMRNDAIYREGRLMLDDEGKGIMRGARLKRAIAKKTDFGREVMTFSWIEHEYDMLQLLHAAGADVPRPIGHVSNAILMEYLGDVNDPAPNLNSVVLSRTAARVMFKRLLWHVELMLKHNRIHSDLSAYNILYWESKAVVIDFPQAVVALTNPHAFDLLQRDIERLCQYFARYGIQANAPALAARLWQDFMEARL
;
A
#
# COMPACT_ATOMS: atom_id res chain seq x y z
N MET A 1 9.19 -5.05 35.64
CA MET A 1 9.24 -6.53 35.64
C MET A 1 9.76 -6.93 34.26
N ASP A 2 10.94 -7.54 34.24
CA ASP A 2 11.84 -7.69 33.08
C ASP A 2 11.32 -8.71 32.05
N LEU A 3 11.51 -8.44 30.75
CA LEU A 3 11.06 -9.29 29.62
C LEU A 3 11.93 -10.55 29.41
N ARG A 4 12.73 -10.94 30.41
CA ARG A 4 13.60 -12.14 30.40
C ARG A 4 12.96 -13.40 30.99
N SER A 5 11.65 -13.60 30.89
CA SER A 5 10.99 -14.81 31.42
C SER A 5 10.13 -15.58 30.40
N TYR A 6 10.52 -15.52 29.12
CA TYR A 6 10.02 -16.47 28.10
C TYR A 6 11.20 -17.16 27.41
N GLU A 7 12.07 -17.78 28.21
CA GLU A 7 12.89 -18.89 27.73
C GLU A 7 12.40 -20.16 28.40
N ASP A 8 11.72 -21.00 27.62
CA ASP A 8 11.85 -22.44 27.75
C ASP A 8 11.76 -23.03 26.34
N ASN A 9 12.95 -23.35 25.83
CA ASN A 9 13.31 -24.60 25.16
C ASN A 9 12.27 -25.23 24.23
N GLU A 10 12.45 -25.08 22.91
CA GLU A 10 12.54 -26.17 21.93
C GLU A 10 13.03 -25.63 20.58
N GLY A 11 14.18 -26.16 20.11
CA GLY A 11 14.57 -26.34 18.72
C GLY A 11 14.43 -25.18 17.72
N PHE A 12 15.56 -24.75 17.16
CA PHE A 12 15.59 -24.13 15.83
C PHE A 12 14.97 -25.11 14.81
N ILE A 13 13.70 -24.90 14.44
CA ILE A 13 13.03 -25.67 13.37
C ILE A 13 13.28 -24.93 12.06
N PRO A 14 14.00 -25.53 11.08
CA PRO A 14 14.21 -24.91 9.79
C PRO A 14 12.88 -24.69 9.08
N TYR A 15 12.76 -23.54 8.42
CA TYR A 15 11.65 -23.15 7.57
C TYR A 15 11.21 -24.31 6.66
N LEU A 16 10.05 -24.91 6.97
CA LEU A 16 9.38 -25.81 6.04
C LEU A 16 8.82 -24.95 4.90
N VAL A 17 9.47 -25.04 3.73
CA VAL A 17 8.96 -24.55 2.46
C VAL A 17 7.70 -25.36 2.12
N PRO A 18 6.50 -24.76 2.02
CA PRO A 18 5.34 -25.50 1.53
C PRO A 18 5.47 -25.70 0.02
N ASP A 19 5.22 -26.93 -0.42
CA ASP A 19 5.18 -27.34 -1.82
C ASP A 19 4.20 -26.45 -2.63
N ARG A 20 4.69 -25.91 -3.76
CA ARG A 20 3.99 -25.02 -4.70
C ARG A 20 2.67 -25.58 -5.25
N ARG A 21 2.34 -26.83 -4.94
CA ARG A 21 1.13 -27.54 -5.42
C ARG A 21 -0.08 -27.45 -4.49
N ALA A 22 0.09 -27.05 -3.22
CA ALA A 22 -1.01 -27.11 -2.25
C ALA A 22 -2.09 -26.02 -2.43
N HIS A 23 -1.76 -24.86 -3.00
CA HIS A 23 -2.77 -23.82 -3.27
C HIS A 23 -3.70 -24.13 -4.46
N ARG A 24 -3.42 -25.19 -5.24
CA ARG A 24 -4.25 -25.57 -6.39
C ARG A 24 -5.37 -26.56 -6.05
N ALA A 25 -5.38 -27.16 -4.85
CA ALA A 25 -6.21 -28.33 -4.57
C ALA A 25 -7.53 -28.06 -3.82
N GLU A 26 -7.79 -26.86 -3.30
CA GLU A 26 -8.98 -26.60 -2.44
C GLU A 26 -9.92 -25.50 -2.96
N LYS A 27 -10.15 -25.42 -4.27
CA LYS A 27 -11.33 -24.72 -4.79
C LYS A 27 -12.21 -25.69 -5.57
N GLY A 28 -13.29 -26.10 -4.91
CA GLY A 28 -14.35 -26.94 -5.45
C GLY A 28 -14.91 -26.41 -6.76
N GLN A 29 -15.29 -27.37 -7.61
CA GLN A 29 -15.89 -27.18 -8.92
C GLN A 29 -17.07 -26.21 -8.86
N ARG A 30 -16.91 -25.02 -9.44
CA ARG A 30 -18.01 -24.25 -10.00
C ARG A 30 -17.86 -24.32 -11.51
N GLU A 31 -18.85 -24.90 -12.18
CA GLU A 31 -18.91 -24.97 -13.64
C GLU A 31 -18.86 -23.55 -14.22
N ALA A 32 -17.72 -23.21 -14.84
CA ALA A 32 -17.57 -22.00 -15.61
C ALA A 32 -18.10 -22.25 -17.03
N ARG A 33 -19.01 -21.40 -17.52
CA ARG A 33 -19.36 -21.35 -18.94
C ARG A 33 -18.09 -21.11 -19.77
N PRO A 34 -17.87 -21.85 -20.87
CA PRO A 34 -16.68 -21.68 -21.68
C PRO A 34 -16.67 -20.28 -22.33
N PRO A 35 -15.52 -19.58 -22.32
CA PRO A 35 -15.41 -18.31 -23.05
C PRO A 35 -15.53 -18.60 -24.56
N GLN A 36 -16.37 -17.83 -25.26
CA GLN A 36 -16.43 -17.85 -26.71
C GLN A 36 -15.07 -17.41 -27.27
N ARG A 37 -14.33 -18.35 -27.87
CA ARG A 37 -13.12 -18.07 -28.63
C ARG A 37 -13.54 -17.41 -29.95
N LEU A 38 -13.33 -16.10 -30.06
CA LEU A 38 -13.28 -15.45 -31.36
C LEU A 38 -11.88 -15.73 -31.97
N PRO A 39 -11.80 -16.08 -33.27
CA PRO A 39 -10.52 -16.34 -33.91
C PRO A 39 -9.70 -15.05 -33.98
N VAL A 40 -8.44 -15.13 -33.53
CA VAL A 40 -7.44 -14.07 -33.70
C VAL A 40 -7.05 -14.06 -35.18
N VAL A 41 -7.52 -13.05 -35.91
CA VAL A 41 -7.00 -12.73 -37.24
C VAL A 41 -5.80 -11.82 -37.04
N ILE A 42 -4.60 -12.31 -37.36
CA ILE A 42 -3.38 -11.51 -37.41
C ILE A 42 -3.40 -10.80 -38.78
N PRO A 43 -3.51 -9.46 -38.85
CA PRO A 43 -3.38 -8.77 -40.12
C PRO A 43 -1.91 -8.79 -40.54
N GLU A 44 -1.61 -9.42 -41.66
CA GLU A 44 -0.34 -9.21 -42.36
C GLU A 44 -0.29 -7.77 -42.90
N THR A 45 0.78 -7.07 -42.52
CA THR A 45 1.26 -5.81 -43.12
C THR A 45 0.34 -4.59 -43.03
N ALA A 46 0.42 -3.89 -41.90
CA ALA A 46 0.41 -2.44 -41.88
C ALA A 46 1.60 -2.00 -41.03
N VAL A 47 2.66 -1.51 -41.67
CA VAL A 47 3.71 -0.75 -40.98
C VAL A 47 3.06 0.60 -40.64
N MET A 48 2.36 0.61 -39.51
CA MET A 48 1.93 1.83 -38.85
C MET A 48 3.19 2.41 -38.22
N ILE A 49 3.59 3.59 -38.66
CA ILE A 49 4.59 4.39 -37.96
C ILE A 49 3.93 4.76 -36.62
N SER A 50 4.10 3.92 -35.61
CA SER A 50 3.82 4.31 -34.23
C SER A 50 4.87 5.34 -33.86
N ASP A 51 4.45 6.49 -33.34
CA ASP A 51 5.38 7.38 -32.64
C ASP A 51 6.17 6.52 -31.65
N GLU A 52 7.50 6.46 -31.77
CA GLU A 52 8.37 5.59 -30.95
C GLU A 52 8.27 5.86 -29.43
N ASN A 53 7.46 6.86 -29.04
CA ASN A 53 7.22 7.31 -27.67
C ASN A 53 5.83 6.96 -27.11
N GLU A 54 4.93 6.33 -27.87
CA GLU A 54 3.63 5.93 -27.34
C GLU A 54 3.75 4.64 -26.53
N MET A 55 3.29 4.66 -25.27
CA MET A 55 3.41 3.50 -24.38
C MET A 55 2.52 2.36 -24.89
N VAL A 56 3.12 1.19 -25.10
CA VAL A 56 2.38 -0.03 -25.45
C VAL A 56 1.64 -0.54 -24.21
N MET A 57 0.38 -0.97 -24.42
CA MET A 57 -0.45 -1.56 -23.36
C MET A 57 -1.11 -2.85 -23.84
N THR A 58 -0.77 -3.98 -23.20
CA THR A 58 -1.52 -5.24 -23.34
C THR A 58 -2.89 -5.13 -22.69
N PHE A 59 -3.02 -4.33 -21.63
CA PHE A 59 -4.29 -4.08 -20.97
C PHE A 59 -5.23 -3.27 -21.87
N GLY A 60 -6.33 -3.88 -22.28
CA GLY A 60 -7.41 -3.21 -23.02
C GLY A 60 -8.18 -2.22 -22.14
N ALA A 61 -7.69 -0.98 -22.07
CA ALA A 61 -8.35 0.12 -21.40
C ALA A 61 -9.40 0.79 -22.31
N GLY A 62 -10.44 1.38 -21.71
CA GLY A 62 -11.29 2.32 -22.46
C GLY A 62 -10.53 3.64 -22.69
N ALA A 63 -10.90 4.41 -23.72
CA ALA A 63 -10.17 5.61 -24.16
C ALA A 63 -9.78 6.58 -23.01
N SER A 64 -10.65 6.80 -22.03
CA SER A 64 -10.37 7.68 -20.89
C SER A 64 -9.37 7.09 -19.88
N GLU A 65 -9.37 5.77 -19.70
CA GLU A 65 -8.41 5.06 -18.84
C GLU A 65 -7.05 4.94 -19.54
N GLU A 66 -7.04 4.80 -20.87
CA GLU A 66 -5.84 4.81 -21.70
C GLU A 66 -5.13 6.17 -21.66
N THR A 67 -5.85 7.28 -21.87
CA THR A 67 -5.26 8.63 -21.71
C THR A 67 -4.70 8.86 -20.31
N LEU A 68 -5.39 8.38 -19.27
CA LEU A 68 -4.90 8.44 -17.90
C LEU A 68 -3.60 7.66 -17.72
N LEU A 69 -3.52 6.43 -18.26
CA LEU A 69 -2.35 5.59 -18.20
C LEU A 69 -1.17 6.19 -18.97
N GLN A 70 -1.38 6.68 -20.19
CA GLN A 70 -0.35 7.38 -20.99
C GLN A 70 0.20 8.59 -20.23
N THR A 71 -0.67 9.41 -19.65
CA THR A 71 -0.28 10.62 -18.91
C THR A 71 0.50 10.27 -17.65
N ALA A 72 0.04 9.29 -16.88
CA ALA A 72 0.60 8.95 -15.58
C ALA A 72 1.89 8.10 -15.69
N LEU A 73 2.01 7.27 -16.71
CA LEU A 73 3.09 6.27 -16.83
C LEU A 73 4.04 6.50 -18.01
N GLY A 74 3.71 7.39 -18.95
CA GLY A 74 4.54 7.62 -20.14
C GLY A 74 5.97 8.08 -19.82
N GLY A 75 6.17 8.81 -18.72
CA GLY A 75 7.51 9.14 -18.22
C GLY A 75 8.30 7.88 -17.83
N PHE A 76 7.71 7.02 -17.00
CA PHE A 76 8.33 5.75 -16.59
C PHE A 76 8.57 4.77 -17.74
N TYR A 77 7.75 4.81 -18.78
CA TYR A 77 7.98 4.04 -19.99
C TYR A 77 9.21 4.55 -20.76
N ARG A 78 9.30 5.87 -21.00
CA ARG A 78 10.44 6.49 -21.69
C ARG A 78 11.74 6.37 -20.89
N ASP A 79 11.66 6.42 -19.57
CA ASP A 79 12.80 6.25 -18.67
C ASP A 79 13.19 4.78 -18.45
N HIS A 80 12.58 3.84 -19.21
CA HIS A 80 12.86 2.40 -19.13
C HIS A 80 12.70 1.82 -17.72
N VAL A 81 11.67 2.25 -16.98
CA VAL A 81 11.26 1.65 -15.70
C VAL A 81 10.23 0.54 -15.94
N ILE A 82 9.27 0.80 -16.83
CA ILE A 82 8.26 -0.19 -17.26
C ILE A 82 8.31 -0.36 -18.79
N THR A 83 7.81 -1.49 -19.28
CA THR A 83 7.69 -1.78 -20.72
C THR A 83 6.26 -2.04 -21.16
N ASP A 84 5.34 -2.34 -20.24
CA ASP A 84 3.94 -2.63 -20.57
C ASP A 84 3.04 -2.43 -19.33
N VAL A 85 1.75 -2.17 -19.56
CA VAL A 85 0.68 -2.29 -18.57
C VAL A 85 -0.10 -3.57 -18.87
N LEU A 86 0.04 -4.58 -18.01
CA LEU A 86 -0.48 -5.92 -18.25
C LEU A 86 -1.94 -6.08 -17.84
N ALA A 87 -2.30 -5.57 -16.66
CA ALA A 87 -3.63 -5.76 -16.11
C ALA A 87 -4.00 -4.71 -15.04
N ARG A 88 -5.29 -4.45 -14.88
CA ARG A 88 -5.81 -3.75 -13.70
C ARG A 88 -6.01 -4.73 -12.54
N VAL A 89 -5.31 -4.48 -11.44
CA VAL A 89 -5.35 -5.30 -10.23
C VAL A 89 -6.56 -4.95 -9.37
N LYS A 90 -6.73 -3.65 -9.09
CA LYS A 90 -7.79 -3.15 -8.20
C LYS A 90 -8.32 -1.84 -8.73
N GLY A 91 -9.63 -1.76 -8.89
CA GLY A 91 -10.34 -0.50 -9.13
C GLY A 91 -10.79 0.10 -7.80
N GLY A 92 -10.59 1.40 -7.63
CA GLY A 92 -11.00 2.13 -6.43
C GLY A 92 -11.61 3.48 -6.77
N LYS A 93 -12.34 4.05 -5.79
CA LYS A 93 -12.90 5.41 -5.89
C LYS A 93 -11.82 6.49 -5.94
N GLU A 94 -10.68 6.22 -5.29
CA GLU A 94 -9.60 7.20 -5.10
C GLU A 94 -8.38 6.91 -5.99
N ALA A 95 -8.06 5.64 -6.17
CA ALA A 95 -6.96 5.19 -7.03
C ALA A 95 -7.29 3.84 -7.68
N ASN A 96 -6.68 3.59 -8.82
CA ASN A 96 -6.58 2.27 -9.41
C ASN A 96 -5.15 1.74 -9.22
N VAL A 97 -5.01 0.42 -9.13
CA VAL A 97 -3.71 -0.26 -9.11
C VAL A 97 -3.60 -1.15 -10.34
N TYR A 98 -2.47 -1.05 -11.04
CA TYR A 98 -2.16 -1.82 -12.23
C TYR A 98 -0.91 -2.67 -12.03
N CYS A 99 -0.87 -3.81 -12.71
CA CYS A 99 0.30 -4.66 -12.86
C CYS A 99 1.01 -4.23 -14.14
N CYS A 100 2.27 -3.84 -14.03
CA CYS A 100 3.11 -3.42 -15.14
C CYS A 100 4.26 -4.40 -15.32
N GLN A 101 4.64 -4.65 -16.57
CA GLN A 101 5.88 -5.35 -16.90
C GLN A 101 7.04 -4.41 -16.61
N ALA A 102 7.94 -4.82 -15.72
CA ALA A 102 9.13 -4.06 -15.43
C ALA A 102 10.11 -4.13 -16.61
N HIS A 103 10.85 -3.06 -16.85
CA HIS A 103 11.96 -3.12 -17.81
C HIS A 103 13.09 -4.00 -17.25
N PRO A 104 13.75 -4.86 -18.06
CA PRO A 104 14.78 -5.78 -17.58
C PRO A 104 15.92 -5.11 -16.80
N GLY A 105 16.24 -3.86 -17.13
CA GLY A 105 17.27 -3.06 -16.43
C GLY A 105 16.97 -2.76 -14.95
N THR A 106 15.72 -2.91 -14.51
CA THR A 106 15.32 -2.69 -13.11
C THR A 106 15.66 -3.88 -12.19
N GLY A 107 15.94 -5.05 -12.77
CA GLY A 107 16.10 -6.31 -12.02
C GLY A 107 14.79 -6.86 -11.42
N LEU A 108 13.64 -6.25 -11.74
CA LEU A 108 12.32 -6.73 -11.35
C LEU A 108 11.63 -7.41 -12.53
N SER A 109 10.69 -8.31 -12.24
CA SER A 109 9.77 -8.85 -13.25
C SER A 109 8.52 -7.99 -13.39
N LEU A 110 7.93 -7.55 -12.27
CA LEU A 110 6.66 -6.84 -12.23
C LEU A 110 6.75 -5.61 -11.33
N ILE A 111 5.95 -4.59 -11.66
CA ILE A 111 5.81 -3.34 -10.90
C ILE A 111 4.32 -3.07 -10.67
N ALA A 112 3.96 -2.64 -9.46
CA ALA A 112 2.64 -2.12 -9.16
C ALA A 112 2.62 -0.61 -9.44
N ALA A 113 1.68 -0.16 -10.27
CA ALA A 113 1.42 1.25 -10.49
C ALA A 113 0.11 1.65 -9.80
N LYS A 114 0.19 2.43 -8.71
CA LYS A 114 -0.98 3.04 -8.05
C LYS A 114 -1.21 4.43 -8.64
N ILE A 115 -2.28 4.57 -9.41
CA ILE A 115 -2.65 5.81 -10.11
C ILE A 115 -3.89 6.40 -9.47
N TYR A 116 -3.74 7.62 -8.95
CA TYR A 116 -4.79 8.35 -8.27
C TYR A 116 -5.70 9.06 -9.28
N ARG A 117 -7.01 8.93 -9.08
CA ARG A 117 -8.02 9.53 -9.96
C ARG A 117 -8.11 11.04 -9.72
N PRO A 118 -8.18 11.86 -10.78
CA PRO A 118 -8.50 13.29 -10.68
C PRO A 118 -9.83 13.53 -9.95
N GLN A 119 -9.91 14.62 -9.20
CA GLN A 119 -10.84 14.76 -8.07
C GLN A 119 -12.34 14.95 -8.43
N ALA A 120 -12.72 15.07 -9.70
CA ALA A 120 -14.13 15.20 -10.11
C ALA A 120 -15.03 14.03 -9.61
N HIS A 121 -14.43 12.94 -9.11
CA HIS A 121 -15.12 11.74 -8.64
C HIS A 121 -14.88 11.36 -7.17
N ARG A 122 -14.21 12.18 -6.35
CA ARG A 122 -13.94 11.80 -4.94
C ARG A 122 -15.02 12.33 -4.00
N THR A 123 -15.72 11.44 -3.31
CA THR A 123 -16.52 11.73 -2.11
C THR A 123 -15.84 11.10 -0.90
N MET A 124 -14.98 11.86 -0.20
CA MET A 124 -14.40 11.42 1.07
C MET A 124 -15.17 12.06 2.23
N ARG A 125 -15.74 11.22 3.11
CA ARG A 125 -16.30 11.63 4.39
C ARG A 125 -15.19 11.55 5.45
N ASN A 126 -15.00 12.63 6.21
CA ASN A 126 -14.17 12.77 7.43
C ASN A 126 -12.65 13.05 7.31
N ASP A 127 -12.21 13.77 6.29
CA ASP A 127 -10.81 14.25 6.16
C ASP A 127 -10.35 15.25 7.25
N ALA A 128 -11.23 15.81 8.08
CA ALA A 128 -10.85 16.88 9.02
C ALA A 128 -9.81 16.43 10.06
N ILE A 129 -10.01 15.25 10.65
CA ILE A 129 -9.16 14.70 11.73
C ILE A 129 -7.76 14.35 11.20
N TYR A 130 -7.68 13.87 9.95
CA TYR A 130 -6.41 13.54 9.30
C TYR A 130 -5.61 14.78 8.88
N ARG A 131 -6.26 15.95 8.75
CA ARG A 131 -5.65 17.21 8.30
C ARG A 131 -5.00 18.02 9.43
N GLU A 132 -5.43 17.87 10.67
CA GLU A 132 -5.12 18.80 11.76
C GLU A 132 -3.65 18.77 12.26
N GLY A 133 -2.83 17.82 11.77
CA GLY A 133 -1.37 17.78 11.99
C GLY A 133 -0.52 17.92 10.71
N ARG A 134 -1.13 18.16 9.54
CA ARG A 134 -0.46 18.13 8.20
C ARG A 134 -0.04 19.50 7.66
N LEU A 135 0.14 20.51 8.51
CA LEU A 135 0.70 21.78 8.06
C LEU A 135 2.20 21.61 7.79
N MET A 136 2.56 20.92 6.67
CA MET A 136 3.90 20.69 6.10
C MET A 136 5.01 21.33 6.96
N LEU A 137 5.41 20.62 8.00
CA LEU A 137 6.56 20.96 8.81
C LEU A 137 7.77 20.28 8.15
N ASP A 138 8.91 20.96 8.05
CA ASP A 138 10.18 20.31 7.73
C ASP A 138 10.56 19.28 8.80
N ASP A 139 11.65 18.55 8.57
CA ASP A 139 12.18 17.55 9.51
C ASP A 139 12.49 18.12 10.92
N GLU A 140 12.47 19.45 11.07
CA GLU A 140 12.68 20.19 12.31
C GLU A 140 11.38 20.76 12.92
N GLY A 141 10.20 20.49 12.35
CA GLY A 141 8.94 21.00 12.90
C GLY A 141 8.62 22.44 12.49
N LYS A 142 9.22 22.98 11.42
CA LYS A 142 9.02 24.35 10.94
C LYS A 142 8.20 24.36 9.65
N GLY A 143 7.13 25.16 9.63
CA GLY A 143 6.19 25.20 8.49
C GLY A 143 6.84 25.65 7.18
N ILE A 144 6.86 24.77 6.18
CA ILE A 144 7.39 24.99 4.81
C ILE A 144 6.47 25.92 3.99
N MET A 145 5.25 26.21 4.43
CA MET A 145 4.23 26.83 3.58
C MET A 145 4.39 28.35 3.37
N ARG A 146 5.20 28.73 2.37
CA ARG A 146 5.31 30.11 1.85
C ARG A 146 4.04 30.52 1.09
N GLY A 147 3.07 31.14 1.78
CA GLY A 147 2.06 32.01 1.15
C GLY A 147 0.64 31.94 1.75
N ALA A 148 0.15 33.08 2.28
CA ALA A 148 -1.22 33.23 2.80
C ALA A 148 -2.32 32.94 1.75
N ARG A 149 -2.01 33.08 0.46
CA ARG A 149 -2.94 32.81 -0.65
C ARG A 149 -3.20 31.30 -0.83
N LEU A 150 -2.19 30.46 -0.67
CA LEU A 150 -2.32 29.01 -0.77
C LEU A 150 -3.08 28.43 0.44
N LYS A 151 -2.75 28.89 1.66
CA LYS A 151 -3.52 28.54 2.87
C LYS A 151 -5.00 28.88 2.73
N ARG A 152 -5.32 30.06 2.16
CA ARG A 152 -6.70 30.47 1.89
C ARG A 152 -7.37 29.62 0.82
N ALA A 153 -6.67 29.23 -0.25
CA ALA A 153 -7.19 28.34 -1.29
C ALA A 153 -7.55 26.95 -0.74
N ILE A 154 -6.70 26.38 0.11
CA ILE A 154 -6.94 25.10 0.80
C ILE A 154 -8.11 25.22 1.78
N ALA A 155 -8.12 26.25 2.63
CA ALA A 155 -9.22 26.50 3.58
C ALA A 155 -10.56 26.71 2.86
N LYS A 156 -10.56 27.38 1.71
CA LYS A 156 -11.74 27.60 0.86
C LYS A 156 -12.07 26.43 -0.07
N LYS A 157 -11.29 25.34 -0.05
CA LYS A 157 -11.48 24.16 -0.92
C LYS A 157 -11.62 24.51 -2.41
N THR A 158 -10.86 25.50 -2.90
CA THR A 158 -10.85 25.81 -4.35
C THR A 158 -10.29 24.62 -5.14
N ASP A 159 -10.57 24.51 -6.44
CA ASP A 159 -10.04 23.41 -7.27
C ASP A 159 -8.51 23.33 -7.18
N PHE A 160 -7.82 24.47 -7.31
CA PHE A 160 -6.38 24.59 -7.10
C PHE A 160 -5.93 24.18 -5.68
N GLY A 161 -6.67 24.58 -4.63
CA GLY A 161 -6.35 24.19 -3.26
C GLY A 161 -6.53 22.68 -3.02
N ARG A 162 -7.52 22.08 -3.67
CA ARG A 162 -7.79 20.63 -3.60
C ARG A 162 -6.77 19.80 -4.40
N GLU A 163 -6.32 20.32 -5.53
CA GLU A 163 -5.26 19.75 -6.35
C GLU A 163 -3.92 19.72 -5.59
N VAL A 164 -3.49 20.86 -5.01
CA VAL A 164 -2.28 20.94 -4.18
C VAL A 164 -2.34 19.99 -2.99
N MET A 165 -3.51 19.87 -2.34
CA MET A 165 -3.68 18.89 -1.26
C MET A 165 -3.54 17.46 -1.78
N THR A 166 -4.06 17.15 -2.96
CA THR A 166 -3.96 15.79 -3.53
C THR A 166 -2.51 15.42 -3.84
N PHE A 167 -1.75 16.33 -4.46
CA PHE A 167 -0.31 16.11 -4.71
C PHE A 167 0.46 15.88 -3.41
N SER A 168 0.23 16.72 -2.40
CA SER A 168 0.84 16.57 -1.07
C SER A 168 0.55 15.20 -0.44
N TRP A 169 -0.57 14.56 -0.74
CA TRP A 169 -0.90 13.24 -0.18
C TRP A 169 -0.17 12.10 -0.89
N ILE A 170 0.06 12.24 -2.19
CA ILE A 170 0.77 11.24 -3.00
C ILE A 170 2.25 11.27 -2.65
N GLU A 171 2.84 12.47 -2.55
CA GLU A 171 4.20 12.66 -2.04
C GLU A 171 4.34 12.06 -0.65
N HIS A 172 3.42 12.38 0.27
CA HIS A 172 3.43 11.81 1.63
C HIS A 172 3.34 10.27 1.64
N GLU A 173 2.49 9.66 0.81
CA GLU A 173 2.41 8.20 0.73
C GLU A 173 3.72 7.59 0.20
N TYR A 174 4.35 8.22 -0.80
CA TYR A 174 5.64 7.79 -1.33
C TYR A 174 6.77 7.94 -0.30
N ASP A 175 6.83 9.05 0.42
CA ASP A 175 7.81 9.30 1.48
C ASP A 175 7.64 8.33 2.65
N MET A 176 6.40 7.99 2.99
CA MET A 176 6.09 6.94 3.97
C MET A 176 6.61 5.58 3.54
N LEU A 177 6.41 5.19 2.27
CA LEU A 177 6.96 3.94 1.73
C LEU A 177 8.49 3.94 1.78
N GLN A 178 9.14 5.04 1.40
CA GLN A 178 10.61 5.16 1.46
C GLN A 178 11.13 5.04 2.89
N LEU A 179 10.56 5.81 3.82
CA LEU A 179 10.93 5.80 5.23
C LEU A 179 10.81 4.40 5.83
N LEU A 180 9.67 3.74 5.64
CA LEU A 180 9.40 2.44 6.24
C LEU A 180 10.19 1.31 5.58
N HIS A 181 10.36 1.35 4.26
CA HIS A 181 11.20 0.37 3.56
C HIS A 181 12.66 0.50 4.02
N ALA A 182 13.20 1.72 4.13
CA ALA A 182 14.55 1.95 4.65
C ALA A 182 14.71 1.49 6.11
N ALA A 183 13.65 1.59 6.91
CA ALA A 183 13.60 1.08 8.28
C ALA A 183 13.47 -0.46 8.38
N GLY A 184 13.33 -1.16 7.25
CA GLY A 184 13.19 -2.63 7.20
C GLY A 184 11.76 -3.14 7.48
N ALA A 185 10.74 -2.29 7.36
CA ALA A 185 9.35 -2.71 7.42
C ALA A 185 8.98 -3.57 6.21
N ASP A 186 8.08 -4.54 6.37
CA ASP A 186 7.49 -5.23 5.22
C ASP A 186 6.42 -4.32 4.59
N VAL A 187 6.89 -3.45 3.70
CA VAL A 187 6.10 -2.57 2.83
C VAL A 187 6.58 -2.77 1.39
N PRO A 188 5.77 -2.48 0.35
CA PRO A 188 6.24 -2.57 -1.03
C PRO A 188 7.43 -1.65 -1.24
N ARG A 189 8.52 -2.18 -1.83
CA ARG A 189 9.68 -1.34 -2.16
C ARG A 189 9.26 -0.19 -3.08
N PRO A 190 9.45 1.08 -2.70
CA PRO A 190 9.16 2.21 -3.57
C PRO A 190 10.16 2.24 -4.73
N ILE A 191 9.67 2.56 -5.93
CA ILE A 191 10.49 2.65 -7.15
C ILE A 191 10.54 4.08 -7.66
N GLY A 192 9.40 4.76 -7.68
CA GLY A 192 9.31 6.15 -8.12
C GLY A 192 7.90 6.69 -7.98
N HIS A 193 7.74 8.00 -8.11
CA HIS A 193 6.43 8.63 -8.22
C HIS A 193 6.52 9.78 -9.22
N VAL A 194 5.39 10.08 -9.87
CA VAL A 194 5.25 11.27 -10.72
C VAL A 194 3.83 11.75 -10.63
N SER A 195 3.64 13.05 -10.39
CA SER A 195 2.31 13.69 -10.41
C SER A 195 1.26 12.90 -9.60
N ASN A 196 0.42 12.12 -10.28
CA ASN A 196 -0.67 11.33 -9.70
C ASN A 196 -0.42 9.81 -9.67
N ALA A 197 0.83 9.34 -9.74
CA ALA A 197 1.16 7.92 -9.74
C ALA A 197 2.36 7.57 -8.84
N ILE A 198 2.27 6.41 -8.19
CA ILE A 198 3.37 5.77 -7.45
C ILE A 198 3.65 4.40 -8.07
N LEU A 199 4.92 4.13 -8.37
CA LEU A 199 5.44 2.82 -8.73
C LEU A 199 6.13 2.21 -7.52
N MET A 200 5.78 0.95 -7.25
CA MET A 200 6.32 0.18 -6.14
C MET A 200 6.40 -1.31 -6.50
N GLU A 201 7.04 -2.10 -5.64
CA GLU A 201 7.09 -3.55 -5.75
C GLU A 201 5.70 -4.15 -5.96
N TYR A 202 5.61 -5.04 -6.95
CA TYR A 202 4.42 -5.84 -7.18
C TYR A 202 4.46 -7.08 -6.29
N LEU A 203 3.36 -7.37 -5.60
CA LEU A 203 3.19 -8.60 -4.84
C LEU A 203 2.13 -9.47 -5.51
N GLY A 204 2.52 -10.70 -5.85
CA GLY A 204 1.70 -11.61 -6.64
C GLY A 204 2.34 -11.94 -7.98
N ASP A 205 1.58 -12.69 -8.77
CA ASP A 205 1.86 -12.96 -10.17
C ASP A 205 0.89 -12.19 -11.08
N VAL A 206 1.18 -12.11 -12.38
CA VAL A 206 0.33 -11.43 -13.39
C VAL A 206 -1.14 -11.88 -13.31
N ASN A 207 -1.37 -13.17 -13.03
CA ASN A 207 -2.70 -13.76 -12.98
C ASN A 207 -3.27 -13.89 -11.55
N ASP A 208 -2.44 -13.71 -10.52
CA ASP A 208 -2.82 -13.90 -9.12
C ASP A 208 -2.17 -12.82 -8.26
N PRO A 209 -2.74 -11.59 -8.24
CA PRO A 209 -2.26 -10.53 -7.37
C PRO A 209 -2.40 -10.96 -5.92
N ALA A 210 -1.45 -10.54 -5.08
CA ALA A 210 -1.48 -10.88 -3.66
C ALA A 210 -2.84 -10.50 -3.03
N PRO A 211 -3.57 -11.46 -2.43
CA PRO A 211 -4.83 -11.17 -1.77
C PRO A 211 -4.60 -10.29 -0.53
N ASN A 212 -5.63 -9.53 -0.15
CA ASN A 212 -5.62 -8.92 1.18
C ASN A 212 -5.78 -10.01 2.26
N LEU A 213 -5.21 -9.77 3.42
CA LEU A 213 -5.22 -10.68 4.57
C LEU A 213 -6.65 -11.03 5.01
N ASN A 214 -7.62 -10.13 4.82
CA ASN A 214 -9.01 -10.41 5.12
C ASN A 214 -9.61 -11.56 4.29
N SER A 215 -9.19 -11.69 3.02
CA SER A 215 -9.63 -12.76 2.12
C SER A 215 -8.86 -14.08 2.28
N VAL A 216 -7.90 -14.16 3.21
CA VAL A 216 -7.07 -15.35 3.43
C VAL A 216 -7.49 -16.07 4.72
N VAL A 217 -7.49 -17.40 4.66
CA VAL A 217 -7.64 -18.26 5.84
C VAL A 217 -6.25 -18.73 6.27
N LEU A 218 -5.92 -18.49 7.53
CA LEU A 218 -4.62 -18.83 8.12
C LEU A 218 -4.77 -20.04 9.04
N SER A 219 -3.73 -20.85 9.12
CA SER A 219 -3.59 -21.78 10.25
C SER A 219 -3.36 -20.99 11.55
N ARG A 220 -3.69 -21.59 12.69
CA ARG A 220 -3.48 -20.96 14.01
C ARG A 220 -2.01 -20.58 14.24
N THR A 221 -1.08 -21.42 13.80
CA THR A 221 0.36 -21.17 13.91
C THR A 221 0.78 -19.99 13.03
N ALA A 222 0.36 -19.98 11.77
CA ALA A 222 0.67 -18.89 10.85
C ALA A 222 0.07 -17.56 11.34
N ALA A 223 -1.16 -17.57 11.84
CA ALA A 223 -1.82 -16.40 12.42
C ALA A 223 -1.04 -15.82 13.62
N ARG A 224 -0.49 -16.66 14.49
CA ARG A 224 0.32 -16.21 15.65
C ARG A 224 1.61 -15.52 15.22
N VAL A 225 2.30 -16.08 14.21
CA VAL A 225 3.51 -15.47 13.65
C VAL A 225 3.19 -14.12 13.01
N MET A 226 2.14 -14.05 12.20
CA MET A 226 1.72 -12.81 11.54
C MET A 226 1.28 -11.74 12.52
N PHE A 227 0.52 -12.09 13.55
CA PHE A 227 0.09 -11.13 14.57
C PHE A 227 1.30 -10.47 15.26
N LYS A 228 2.31 -11.27 15.65
CA LYS A 228 3.55 -10.74 16.22
C LYS A 228 4.30 -9.83 15.24
N ARG A 229 4.41 -10.24 13.97
CA ARG A 229 5.09 -9.44 12.94
C ARG A 229 4.38 -8.11 12.66
N LEU A 230 3.04 -8.10 12.64
CA LEU A 230 2.25 -6.88 12.44
C LEU A 230 2.30 -5.96 13.65
N LEU A 231 2.30 -6.48 14.88
CA LEU A 231 2.55 -5.65 16.06
C LEU A 231 3.96 -5.04 16.05
N TRP A 232 4.96 -5.80 15.58
CA TRP A 232 6.31 -5.26 15.37
C TRP A 232 6.31 -4.14 14.31
N HIS A 233 5.52 -4.22 13.23
CA HIS A 233 5.36 -3.10 12.31
C HIS A 233 4.74 -1.87 12.96
N VAL A 234 3.71 -2.04 13.79
CA VAL A 234 3.11 -0.91 14.53
C VAL A 234 4.17 -0.24 15.41
N GLU A 235 4.97 -1.01 16.13
CA GLU A 235 6.08 -0.50 16.94
C GLU A 235 7.15 0.20 16.10
N LEU A 236 7.54 -0.38 14.96
CA LEU A 236 8.53 0.20 14.05
C LEU A 236 8.05 1.54 13.47
N MET A 237 6.78 1.63 13.07
CA MET A 237 6.18 2.88 12.61
C MET A 237 6.21 3.94 13.72
N LEU A 238 5.84 3.58 14.95
CA LEU A 238 5.91 4.47 16.10
C LEU A 238 7.32 4.98 16.36
N LYS A 239 8.34 4.11 16.31
CA LYS A 239 9.76 4.51 16.44
C LYS A 239 10.17 5.57 15.43
N HIS A 240 9.56 5.56 14.24
CA HIS A 240 9.77 6.57 13.20
C HIS A 240 8.78 7.74 13.28
N ASN A 241 8.12 7.93 14.43
CA ASN A 241 7.14 8.98 14.68
C ASN A 241 5.98 8.94 13.66
N ARG A 242 5.50 7.74 13.33
CA ARG A 242 4.40 7.51 12.40
C ARG A 242 3.36 6.54 12.96
N ILE A 243 2.10 6.78 12.61
CA ILE A 243 0.97 5.88 12.87
C ILE A 243 0.25 5.67 11.56
N HIS A 244 -0.08 4.42 11.22
CA HIS A 244 -0.76 4.11 9.98
C HIS A 244 -2.12 4.80 9.89
N SER A 245 -2.86 4.82 10.99
CA SER A 245 -4.18 5.44 11.14
C SER A 245 -5.25 4.89 10.21
N ASP A 246 -5.04 3.74 9.59
CA ASP A 246 -6.10 2.97 8.95
C ASP A 246 -5.72 1.49 8.82
N LEU A 247 -4.95 0.98 9.78
CA LEU A 247 -4.44 -0.38 9.70
C LEU A 247 -5.57 -1.38 9.94
N SER A 248 -5.72 -2.32 9.02
CA SER A 248 -6.66 -3.44 9.12
C SER A 248 -6.24 -4.56 8.17
N ALA A 249 -6.86 -5.73 8.28
CA ALA A 249 -6.62 -6.84 7.37
C ALA A 249 -6.98 -6.56 5.90
N TYR A 250 -7.65 -5.44 5.60
CA TYR A 250 -7.89 -4.99 4.22
C TYR A 250 -6.69 -4.27 3.60
N ASN A 251 -5.82 -3.68 4.43
CA ASN A 251 -4.65 -2.90 4.04
C ASN A 251 -3.34 -3.67 4.31
N ILE A 252 -3.45 -5.00 4.37
CA ILE A 252 -2.32 -5.92 4.50
C ILE A 252 -2.45 -6.93 3.37
N LEU A 253 -1.45 -7.03 2.52
CA LEU A 253 -1.35 -8.06 1.49
C LEU A 253 -0.68 -9.31 2.06
N TYR A 254 -1.11 -10.48 1.59
CA TYR A 254 -0.53 -11.75 1.97
C TYR A 254 -0.05 -12.50 0.74
N TRP A 255 1.26 -12.78 0.69
CA TRP A 255 1.89 -13.52 -0.41
C TRP A 255 3.04 -14.35 0.11
N GLU A 256 3.13 -15.62 -0.30
CA GLU A 256 4.23 -16.52 0.08
C GLU A 256 4.57 -16.49 1.59
N SER A 257 3.54 -16.57 2.44
CA SER A 257 3.69 -16.53 3.90
C SER A 257 4.23 -15.21 4.50
N LYS A 258 4.29 -14.14 3.71
CA LYS A 258 4.63 -12.78 4.15
C LYS A 258 3.40 -11.90 4.22
N ALA A 259 3.36 -11.02 5.22
CA ALA A 259 2.35 -9.98 5.37
C ALA A 259 2.98 -8.63 5.07
N VAL A 260 2.49 -7.93 4.04
CA VAL A 260 3.03 -6.64 3.60
C VAL A 260 1.99 -5.56 3.83
N VAL A 261 2.36 -4.51 4.57
CA VAL A 261 1.48 -3.39 4.91
C VAL A 261 1.45 -2.39 3.76
N ILE A 262 0.26 -1.94 3.37
CA ILE A 262 0.04 -1.03 2.24
C ILE A 262 -0.89 0.12 2.63
N ASP A 263 -0.97 1.13 1.75
CA ASP A 263 -1.94 2.23 1.80
C ASP A 263 -1.70 3.22 2.96
N PHE A 264 -0.75 4.13 2.75
CA PHE A 264 -0.34 5.13 3.75
C PHE A 264 -0.89 6.57 3.57
N PRO A 265 -1.92 6.89 2.74
CA PRO A 265 -2.33 8.28 2.53
C PRO A 265 -2.95 8.92 3.79
N GLN A 266 -3.37 8.10 4.75
CA GLN A 266 -3.91 8.55 6.02
C GLN A 266 -2.86 8.68 7.13
N ALA A 267 -1.69 8.08 6.98
CA ALA A 267 -0.68 8.00 8.03
C ALA A 267 -0.36 9.37 8.66
N VAL A 268 -0.26 9.39 9.99
CA VAL A 268 -0.09 10.63 10.76
C VAL A 268 1.23 10.63 11.52
N VAL A 269 1.72 11.82 11.82
CA VAL A 269 2.87 12.03 12.69
C VAL A 269 2.41 11.92 14.14
N ALA A 270 3.03 11.03 14.91
CA ALA A 270 2.56 10.68 16.26
C ALA A 270 2.67 11.87 17.23
N LEU A 271 3.75 12.65 17.18
CA LEU A 271 3.99 13.75 18.12
C LEU A 271 3.17 15.01 17.88
N THR A 272 2.71 15.23 16.65
CA THR A 272 2.03 16.49 16.28
C THR A 272 0.53 16.32 16.08
N ASN A 273 0.03 15.08 15.95
CA ASN A 273 -1.39 14.83 15.81
C ASN A 273 -2.05 14.70 17.21
N PRO A 274 -3.02 15.56 17.57
CA PRO A 274 -3.67 15.51 18.88
C PRO A 274 -4.48 14.22 19.12
N HIS A 275 -4.81 13.49 18.06
CA HIS A 275 -5.53 12.21 18.10
C HIS A 275 -4.62 11.01 17.84
N ALA A 276 -3.30 11.17 17.90
CA ALA A 276 -2.35 10.10 17.61
C ALA A 276 -2.61 8.83 18.43
N PHE A 277 -2.76 8.96 19.76
CA PHE A 277 -3.01 7.81 20.62
C PHE A 277 -4.32 7.07 20.26
N ASP A 278 -5.40 7.79 20.00
CA ASP A 278 -6.68 7.19 19.61
C ASP A 278 -6.58 6.43 18.28
N LEU A 279 -5.85 7.00 17.31
CA LEU A 279 -5.61 6.38 16.01
C LEU A 279 -4.75 5.10 16.15
N LEU A 280 -3.70 5.14 16.97
CA LEU A 280 -2.89 3.96 17.30
C LEU A 280 -3.72 2.87 17.96
N GLN A 281 -4.51 3.23 18.98
CA GLN A 281 -5.36 2.29 19.70
C GLN A 281 -6.34 1.61 18.74
N ARG A 282 -6.97 2.37 17.84
CA ARG A 282 -7.87 1.85 16.82
C ARG A 282 -7.19 0.85 15.88
N ASP A 283 -5.97 1.15 15.42
CA ASP A 283 -5.20 0.26 14.56
C ASP A 283 -4.90 -1.08 15.26
N ILE A 284 -4.48 -1.03 16.53
CA ILE A 284 -4.20 -2.21 17.35
C ILE A 284 -5.48 -3.01 17.64
N GLU A 285 -6.59 -2.34 17.94
CA GLU A 285 -7.90 -2.97 18.15
C GLU A 285 -8.35 -3.75 16.90
N ARG A 286 -8.23 -3.15 15.71
CA ARG A 286 -8.59 -3.80 14.44
C ARG A 286 -7.74 -5.05 14.18
N LEU A 287 -6.44 -5.00 14.47
CA LEU A 287 -5.58 -6.19 14.39
C LEU A 287 -6.03 -7.26 15.39
N CYS A 288 -6.23 -6.90 16.66
CA CYS A 288 -6.65 -7.85 17.69
C CYS A 288 -8.00 -8.51 17.34
N GLN A 289 -8.97 -7.73 16.88
CA GLN A 289 -10.28 -8.23 16.42
C GLN A 289 -10.15 -9.22 15.26
N TYR A 290 -9.32 -8.89 14.27
CA TYR A 290 -9.06 -9.79 13.15
C TYR A 290 -8.45 -11.12 13.62
N PHE A 291 -7.43 -11.07 14.49
CA PHE A 291 -6.71 -12.27 14.92
C PHE A 291 -7.44 -13.09 15.99
N ALA A 292 -8.45 -12.53 16.66
CA ALA A 292 -9.30 -13.25 17.62
C ALA A 292 -9.98 -14.49 16.99
N ARG A 293 -10.33 -14.43 15.69
CA ARG A 293 -10.93 -15.57 14.96
C ARG A 293 -10.01 -16.79 14.83
N TYR A 294 -8.70 -16.61 15.05
CA TYR A 294 -7.71 -17.69 15.08
C TYR A 294 -7.35 -18.12 16.52
N GLY A 295 -8.12 -17.68 17.52
CA GLY A 295 -7.90 -18.00 18.93
C GLY A 295 -6.70 -17.26 19.54
N ILE A 296 -6.37 -16.08 19.02
CA ILE A 296 -5.37 -15.18 19.59
C ILE A 296 -6.09 -14.16 20.46
N GLN A 297 -5.88 -14.23 21.77
CA GLN A 297 -6.46 -13.29 22.73
C GLN A 297 -5.39 -12.27 23.11
N ALA A 298 -5.71 -10.99 22.93
CA ALA A 298 -4.83 -9.87 23.26
C ALA A 298 -5.67 -8.72 23.83
N ASN A 299 -5.13 -8.03 24.84
CA ASN A 299 -5.75 -6.83 25.38
C ASN A 299 -5.28 -5.61 24.57
N ALA A 300 -6.08 -5.20 23.59
CA ALA A 300 -5.72 -4.11 22.68
C ALA A 300 -5.45 -2.77 23.39
N PRO A 301 -6.29 -2.30 24.34
CA PRO A 301 -5.99 -1.10 25.12
C PRO A 301 -4.64 -1.17 25.86
N ALA A 302 -4.33 -2.31 26.50
CA ALA A 302 -3.07 -2.48 27.22
C ALA A 302 -1.85 -2.50 26.27
N LEU A 303 -1.99 -3.13 25.10
CA LEU A 303 -0.94 -3.11 24.07
C LEU A 303 -0.70 -1.69 23.54
N ALA A 304 -1.76 -0.94 23.26
CA ALA A 304 -1.66 0.44 22.79
C ALA A 304 -1.00 1.35 23.83
N ALA A 305 -1.45 1.29 25.09
CA ALA A 305 -0.88 2.05 26.19
C ALA A 305 0.61 1.76 26.37
N ARG A 306 1.01 0.48 26.36
CA ARG A 306 2.42 0.09 26.48
C ARG A 306 3.27 0.62 25.32
N LEU A 307 2.86 0.37 24.07
CA LEU A 307 3.61 0.84 22.89
C LEU A 307 3.74 2.37 22.86
N TRP A 308 2.69 3.08 23.28
CA TRP A 308 2.72 4.53 23.39
C TRP A 308 3.67 5.01 24.49
N GLN A 309 3.63 4.38 25.66
CA GLN A 309 4.54 4.69 26.76
C GLN A 309 6.00 4.46 26.34
N ASP A 310 6.31 3.28 25.78
CA ASP A 310 7.64 2.93 25.27
C ASP A 310 8.14 3.99 24.25
N PHE A 311 7.25 4.44 23.36
CA PHE A 311 7.55 5.50 22.38
C PHE A 311 7.84 6.85 23.01
N MET A 312 7.06 7.27 24.02
CA MET A 312 7.24 8.55 24.70
C MET A 312 8.49 8.55 25.59
N GLU A 313 8.78 7.43 26.26
CA GLU A 313 9.94 7.28 27.14
C GLU A 313 11.26 7.23 26.37
N ALA A 314 11.30 6.58 25.21
CA ALA A 314 12.51 6.54 24.37
C ALA A 314 12.95 7.92 23.81
N ARG A 315 12.17 8.97 24.10
CA ARG A 315 12.42 10.35 23.67
C ARG A 315 12.71 11.31 24.83
N LEU A 316 12.68 10.83 26.08
CA LEU A 316 13.11 11.54 27.29
C LEU A 316 14.61 11.30 27.52
#